data_AF-R7Z3K5-F1
#
_entry.id   AF-R7Z3K5-F1
#
_cell.length_a   1.000
_cell.length_b   1.000
_cell.length_c   1.000
_cell.angle_alpha   90.00
_cell.angle_beta   90.00
_cell.angle_gamma   90.00
#
_symmetry.space_group_name_H-M   'P 1'
#
loop_
_entity.id
_entity.type
_entity.pdbx_description
1 polymer ?
#
loop_
_entity_poly.entity_id
_entity_poly.type
_entity_poly.pdbx_seq_one_letter_code
_entity_poly.pdbx_strand_id
1 'polypeptide(L)'
;MDVKPSDRLNFNKDFVGRLHKIKVGVAAAGNNVETDREREPTEKRNNNSRGFSIEAAVVRIMKQREETSHQQLVTETLNQLATQSKPDINVIKRMRNLARTVVRNS
;
A
#
# COMPACT_ATOMS: atom_id res chain seq x y z
N MET A 1 -22.56 22.18 -8.68
CA MET A 1 -23.46 22.27 -9.84
C MET A 1 -22.90 21.31 -10.87
N ASP A 2 -23.53 20.16 -11.01
CA ASP A 2 -23.10 19.10 -11.92
C ASP A 2 -23.86 19.20 -13.24
N VAL A 3 -23.17 18.87 -14.33
CA VAL A 3 -23.75 18.85 -15.69
C VAL A 3 -24.77 17.70 -15.77
N LYS A 4 -25.97 17.97 -16.25
CA LYS A 4 -27.02 16.95 -16.38
C LYS A 4 -26.87 16.18 -17.70
N PRO A 5 -27.28 14.90 -17.79
CA PRO A 5 -27.21 14.13 -19.04
C PRO A 5 -27.99 14.73 -20.21
N SER A 6 -28.96 15.60 -19.92
CA SER A 6 -29.77 16.31 -20.92
C SER A 6 -29.12 17.59 -21.46
N ASP A 7 -28.01 18.04 -20.87
CA ASP A 7 -27.35 19.28 -21.26
C ASP A 7 -26.69 19.12 -22.63
N ARG A 8 -26.95 20.08 -23.52
CA ARG A 8 -26.36 20.11 -24.86
C ARG A 8 -25.22 21.11 -24.89
N LEU A 9 -24.01 20.61 -25.11
CA LEU A 9 -22.83 21.44 -25.30
C LEU A 9 -22.67 21.79 -26.78
N ASN A 10 -22.46 23.07 -27.06
CA ASN A 10 -22.25 23.57 -28.41
C ASN A 10 -20.86 24.22 -28.51
N PHE A 11 -20.23 24.08 -29.67
CA PHE A 11 -18.98 24.76 -29.97
C PHE A 11 -19.24 26.25 -30.20
N ASN A 12 -18.63 27.11 -29.37
CA ASN A 12 -18.72 28.56 -29.52
C ASN A 12 -17.78 29.04 -30.65
N LYS A 13 -18.35 29.29 -31.82
CA LYS A 13 -17.62 29.78 -33.01
C LYS A 13 -17.24 31.26 -32.93
N ASP A 14 -17.90 32.02 -32.04
CA ASP A 14 -17.69 33.47 -31.87
C ASP A 14 -16.62 33.78 -30.82
N PHE A 15 -15.90 32.75 -30.34
CA PHE A 15 -14.84 32.93 -29.37
C PHE A 15 -13.64 33.66 -29.99
N VAL A 16 -13.44 34.92 -29.59
CA VAL A 16 -12.25 35.71 -29.92
C VAL A 16 -11.36 35.83 -28.69
N GLY A 17 -10.34 34.98 -28.61
CA GLY A 17 -9.35 35.01 -27.53
C GLY A 17 -8.18 35.95 -27.84
N ARG A 18 -7.80 36.82 -26.89
CA ARG A 18 -6.59 37.67 -27.01
C ARG A 18 -5.26 36.88 -26.97
N LEU A 19 -5.29 35.63 -26.51
CA LEU A 19 -4.11 34.76 -26.37
C LEU A 19 -4.06 33.80 -27.56
N HIS A 20 -2.93 33.79 -28.29
CA HIS A 20 -2.70 32.88 -29.42
C HIS A 20 -2.49 31.43 -28.99
N LYS A 21 -2.26 31.19 -27.69
CA LYS A 21 -2.15 29.85 -27.09
C LYS A 21 -3.30 29.64 -26.12
N ILE A 22 -4.20 28.74 -26.48
CA ILE A 22 -5.25 28.25 -25.58
C ILE A 22 -4.63 27.08 -24.81
N LYS A 23 -4.32 27.30 -23.53
CA LYS A 23 -3.94 26.21 -22.62
C LYS A 23 -5.23 25.61 -22.06
N VAL A 24 -5.67 24.50 -22.64
CA VAL A 24 -6.77 23.73 -22.07
C VAL A 24 -6.27 23.12 -20.77
N GLY A 25 -6.69 23.69 -19.63
CA GLY A 25 -6.49 23.05 -18.35
C GLY A 25 -7.34 21.79 -18.34
N VAL A 26 -6.71 20.62 -18.36
CA VAL A 26 -7.39 19.35 -18.07
C VAL A 26 -8.11 19.59 -16.74
N ALA A 27 -9.43 19.51 -16.75
CA ALA A 27 -10.25 19.83 -15.60
C ALA A 27 -9.79 18.97 -14.41
N ALA A 28 -9.12 19.60 -13.46
CA ALA A 28 -8.75 19.02 -12.16
C ALA A 28 -9.98 18.92 -11.25
N ALA A 29 -11.12 18.49 -11.80
CA ALA A 29 -12.36 18.23 -11.09
C ALA A 29 -12.68 16.74 -11.27
N GLY A 30 -11.89 15.88 -10.63
CA GLY A 30 -12.16 14.43 -10.63
C GLY A 30 -10.99 13.52 -10.32
N ASN A 31 -9.74 14.00 -10.34
CA ASN A 31 -8.56 13.13 -10.20
C ASN A 31 -8.43 12.46 -8.82
N ASN A 32 -9.21 12.86 -7.81
CA ASN A 32 -9.18 12.20 -6.50
C ASN A 32 -9.79 10.78 -6.54
N VAL A 33 -10.79 10.54 -7.40
CA VAL A 33 -11.49 9.24 -7.46
C VAL A 33 -10.65 8.18 -8.19
N GLU A 34 -9.95 8.55 -9.26
CA GLU A 34 -9.00 7.66 -9.94
C GLU A 34 -7.78 7.36 -9.05
N THR A 35 -7.26 8.37 -8.35
CA THR A 35 -6.11 8.19 -7.45
C THR A 35 -6.45 7.27 -6.27
N ASP A 36 -7.65 7.36 -5.69
CA ASP A 36 -8.05 6.48 -4.59
C ASP A 36 -8.33 5.03 -5.04
N ARG A 37 -8.91 4.82 -6.23
CA ARG A 37 -9.13 3.47 -6.80
C ARG A 37 -7.84 2.73 -7.13
N GLU A 38 -6.79 3.43 -7.56
CA GLU A 38 -5.48 2.81 -7.81
C GLU A 38 -4.61 2.67 -6.54
N ARG A 39 -4.86 3.50 -5.52
CA ARG A 39 -4.19 3.40 -4.22
C ARG A 39 -4.54 2.13 -3.46
N GLU A 40 -5.81 1.76 -3.42
CA GLU A 40 -6.26 0.57 -2.66
C GLU A 40 -5.56 -0.75 -3.08
N PRO A 41 -5.47 -1.10 -4.38
CA PRO A 41 -4.75 -2.30 -4.81
C PRO A 41 -3.23 -2.20 -4.58
N THR A 42 -2.68 -0.98 -4.67
CA THR A 42 -1.25 -0.72 -4.44
C THR A 42 -0.89 -0.93 -2.98
N GLU A 43 -1.66 -0.33 -2.06
CA GLU A 43 -1.52 -0.51 -0.62
C GLU A 43 -1.73 -1.97 -0.21
N LYS A 44 -2.72 -2.66 -0.80
CA LYS A 44 -2.95 -4.09 -0.55
C LYS A 44 -1.77 -4.96 -0.99
N ARG A 45 -1.20 -4.72 -2.19
CA ARG A 45 0.02 -5.42 -2.63
C ARG A 45 1.19 -5.13 -1.71
N ASN A 46 1.37 -3.87 -1.30
CA ASN A 46 2.44 -3.46 -0.42
C ASN A 46 2.31 -4.12 0.97
N ASN A 47 1.10 -4.18 1.52
CA ASN A 47 0.84 -4.88 2.78
C ASN A 47 1.08 -6.39 2.69
N ASN A 48 0.70 -7.04 1.57
CA ASN A 48 1.03 -8.44 1.35
C ASN A 48 2.54 -8.67 1.30
N SER A 49 3.28 -7.84 0.54
CA SER A 49 4.75 -7.88 0.50
C SER A 49 5.38 -7.72 1.88
N ARG A 50 4.89 -6.77 2.69
CA ARG A 50 5.33 -6.60 4.09
C ARG A 50 5.07 -7.87 4.91
N GLY A 51 3.91 -8.52 4.73
CA GLY A 51 3.58 -9.79 5.39
C GLY A 51 4.59 -10.90 5.09
N PHE A 52 4.95 -11.08 3.81
CA PHE A 52 5.96 -12.08 3.40
C PHE A 52 7.35 -11.77 3.97
N SER A 53 7.76 -10.50 4.00
CA SER A 53 9.03 -10.08 4.60
C SER A 53 9.08 -10.40 6.10
N ILE A 54 7.97 -10.19 6.83
CA ILE A 54 7.86 -10.53 8.25
C ILE A 54 7.95 -12.04 8.44
N GLU A 55 7.25 -12.85 7.62
CA GLU A 55 7.30 -14.31 7.70
C GLU A 55 8.72 -14.85 7.52
N ALA A 56 9.41 -14.37 6.47
CA ALA A 56 10.77 -14.77 6.17
C ALA A 56 11.74 -14.39 7.30
N ALA A 57 11.60 -13.20 7.88
CA ALA A 57 12.40 -12.78 9.03
C ALA A 57 12.19 -13.69 10.25
N VAL A 58 10.93 -13.99 10.58
CA VAL A 58 10.58 -14.87 11.70
C VAL A 58 11.13 -16.29 11.49
N VAL A 59 10.94 -16.88 10.30
CA VAL A 59 11.47 -18.22 9.97
C VAL A 59 12.99 -18.24 10.05
N ARG A 60 13.67 -17.18 9.56
CA ARG A 60 15.13 -17.06 9.64
C ARG A 60 15.63 -17.05 11.08
N ILE A 61 15.00 -16.25 11.94
CA ILE A 61 15.36 -16.17 13.37
C ILE A 61 15.11 -17.52 14.06
N MET A 62 13.95 -18.14 13.81
CA MET A 62 13.60 -19.43 14.42
C MET A 62 14.45 -20.60 13.91
N LYS A 63 14.94 -20.57 12.67
CA LYS A 63 15.91 -21.56 12.18
C LYS A 63 17.31 -21.34 12.74
N GLN A 64 17.69 -20.09 13.00
CA GLN A 64 19.00 -19.77 13.56
C GLN A 64 19.09 -20.09 15.06
N ARG A 65 17.96 -20.09 15.77
CA ARG A 65 17.88 -20.36 17.21
C ARG A 65 16.84 -21.43 17.50
N GLU A 66 17.29 -22.64 17.85
CA GLU A 66 16.43 -23.79 18.18
C GLU A 66 15.35 -23.44 19.22
N GLU A 67 15.68 -22.61 20.21
CA GLU A 67 14.72 -22.05 21.16
C GLU A 67 14.87 -20.52 21.28
N THR A 68 13.76 -19.80 21.09
CA THR A 68 13.71 -18.34 21.26
C THR A 68 12.42 -17.92 21.98
N SER A 69 12.54 -17.11 23.03
CA SER A 69 11.39 -16.58 23.76
C SER A 69 10.56 -15.62 22.90
N HIS A 70 9.27 -15.47 23.22
CA HIS A 70 8.39 -14.58 22.44
C HIS A 70 8.91 -13.14 22.40
N GLN A 71 9.39 -12.63 23.53
CA GLN A 71 9.90 -11.26 23.63
C GLN A 71 11.15 -11.07 22.75
N GLN A 72 12.09 -12.02 22.79
CA GLN A 72 13.29 -11.96 21.95
C GLN A 72 12.98 -12.04 20.47
N LEU A 73 12.06 -12.94 20.08
CA LEU A 73 11.64 -13.06 18.68
C LEU A 73 11.02 -11.76 18.17
N VAL A 74 10.16 -11.11 18.95
CA VAL A 74 9.55 -9.82 18.59
C VAL A 74 10.63 -8.75 18.43
N THR A 75 11.55 -8.64 19.37
CA THR A 75 12.64 -7.65 19.32
C THR A 75 13.56 -7.87 18.12
N GLU A 76 13.98 -9.10 17.83
CA GLU A 76 14.83 -9.39 16.67
C GLU A 76 14.12 -9.18 15.34
N THR A 77 12.83 -9.56 15.25
CA THR A 77 12.02 -9.31 14.05
C THR A 77 11.86 -7.81 13.81
N LEU A 78 11.61 -7.03 14.86
CA LEU A 78 11.55 -5.56 14.77
C LEU A 78 12.88 -4.99 14.31
N ASN A 79 14.00 -5.45 14.86
CA ASN A 79 15.34 -4.99 14.47
C ASN A 79 15.66 -5.31 13.01
N GLN A 80 15.27 -6.49 12.50
CA GLN A 80 15.48 -6.85 11.08
C GLN A 80 14.61 -6.02 10.13
N LEU A 81 13.41 -5.61 10.56
CA LEU A 81 12.46 -4.87 9.74
C LEU A 81 12.58 -3.34 9.89
N ALA A 82 13.29 -2.86 10.92
CA ALA A 82 13.43 -1.44 11.26
C ALA A 82 14.03 -0.60 10.11
N THR A 83 14.83 -1.20 9.23
CA THR A 83 15.42 -0.55 8.06
C THR A 83 14.43 -0.32 6.92
N GLN A 84 13.31 -1.05 6.87
CA GLN A 84 12.37 -1.01 5.74
C GLN A 84 10.94 -0.63 6.14
N SER A 85 10.54 -0.79 7.40
CA SER A 85 9.18 -0.47 7.86
C SER A 85 9.09 -0.35 9.38
N LYS A 86 8.03 0.29 9.88
CA LYS A 86 7.57 0.16 11.27
C LYS A 86 6.42 -0.86 11.29
N PRO A 87 6.69 -2.18 11.40
CA PRO A 87 5.64 -3.18 11.39
C PRO A 87 4.78 -3.09 12.66
N ASP A 88 3.48 -3.33 12.51
CA ASP A 88 2.54 -3.39 13.62
C ASP A 88 2.78 -4.66 14.45
N ILE A 89 2.85 -4.51 15.77
CA ILE A 89 3.06 -5.56 16.76
C ILE A 89 2.02 -6.69 16.60
N ASN A 90 0.80 -6.38 16.16
CA ASN A 90 -0.26 -7.35 15.92
C ASN A 90 0.09 -8.33 14.78
N VAL A 91 0.77 -7.85 13.74
CA VAL A 91 1.19 -8.69 12.61
C VAL A 91 2.28 -9.66 13.04
N ILE A 92 3.22 -9.20 13.87
CA ILE A 92 4.31 -10.02 14.41
C ILE A 92 3.77 -11.18 15.27
N LYS A 93 2.76 -10.90 16.11
CA LYS A 93 2.10 -11.94 16.92
C LYS A 93 1.44 -13.04 16.06
N ARG A 94 0.76 -12.67 14.97
CA ARG A 94 0.11 -13.61 14.06
C ARG A 94 1.13 -14.49 13.34
N MET A 95 2.21 -13.88 12.86
CA MET A 95 3.28 -14.54 12.11
C MET A 95 4.06 -15.56 12.93
N ARG A 96 4.33 -15.30 14.22
CA ARG A 96 4.94 -16.29 15.13
C ARG A 96 4.16 -17.60 15.17
N ASN A 97 2.83 -17.55 15.22
CA ASN A 97 2.01 -18.76 15.31
C ASN A 97 2.13 -19.61 14.03
N LEU A 98 2.24 -18.96 12.87
CA LEU A 98 2.44 -19.62 11.58
C LEU A 98 3.84 -20.26 11.51
N ALA A 99 4.88 -19.52 11.87
CA ALA A 99 6.26 -20.01 11.82
C ALA A 99 6.52 -21.21 12.75
N ARG A 100 5.88 -21.26 13.94
CA ARG A 100 5.95 -22.44 14.82
C ARG A 100 5.42 -23.71 14.14
N THR A 101 4.37 -23.60 13.34
CA THR A 101 3.80 -24.74 12.61
C THR A 101 4.73 -25.18 11.47
N VAL A 102 5.34 -24.23 10.76
CA VAL A 102 6.27 -24.53 9.66
C VAL A 102 7.55 -25.18 10.16
N VAL A 103 8.15 -24.67 11.25
CA VAL A 103 9.39 -25.21 11.81
C VAL A 103 9.20 -26.59 12.44
N ARG A 104 8.03 -26.89 13.03
CA ARG A 104 7.73 -28.24 13.56
C ARG A 104 7.51 -29.30 12.47
N ASN A 105 7.14 -28.90 11.27
CA ASN A 105 6.81 -29.80 10.15
C ASN A 105 7.94 -29.87 9.09
N SER A 106 9.10 -29.24 9.34
CA SER A 106 10.25 -29.24 8.42
C SER A 106 11.37 -30.16 8.91
#